data_AF-A0A4R4RLY3-F1
#
_entry.id   AF-A0A4R4RLY3-F1
#
_cell.length_a   1.000
_cell.length_b   1.000
_cell.length_c   1.000
_cell.angle_alpha   90.00
_cell.angle_beta   90.00
_cell.angle_gamma   90.00
#
_symmetry.space_group_name_H-M   'P 1'
#
loop_
_entity.id
_entity.type
_entity.pdbx_description
1 polymer ?
#
loop_
_entity_poly.entity_id
_entity_poly.type
_entity_poly.pdbx_seq_one_letter_code
_entity_poly.pdbx_strand_id
1 'polypeptide(L)'
;MTALRATALVALAALAAGCQSDDTADDPAAAPVTTASTAPPASTEPFAATSTPAVTAANTAEVCGEVDRLILAGSKKLAADSAEATRDKATADELNSRLKQTIAGLAGDVREQAARAEDPEIEKLIADVAKQLDGGAKAASPAKWMGDTFVDIPPRLARECHA
;
A
#
# COMPACT_ATOMS: atom_id res chain seq x y z
N MET A 1 -38.68 8.30 42.12
CA MET A 1 -38.15 6.96 42.44
C MET A 1 -37.46 6.44 41.17
N THR A 2 -36.17 6.74 41.01
CA THR A 2 -34.99 5.84 41.19
C THR A 2 -34.85 4.74 40.13
N ALA A 3 -33.86 4.89 39.24
CA ALA A 3 -32.72 3.97 39.10
C ALA A 3 -31.69 4.50 38.08
N LEU A 4 -30.61 5.12 38.59
CA LEU A 4 -29.35 5.27 37.85
C LEU A 4 -28.68 3.89 37.76
N ARG A 5 -28.27 3.47 36.57
CA ARG A 5 -27.28 2.38 36.41
C ARG A 5 -25.99 2.95 35.85
N ALA A 6 -25.03 3.14 36.75
CA ALA A 6 -23.63 3.30 36.42
C ALA A 6 -23.07 1.95 35.94
N THR A 7 -22.38 1.93 34.80
CA THR A 7 -21.55 0.78 34.40
C THR A 7 -20.13 1.29 34.11
N ALA A 8 -19.19 0.52 34.66
CA ALA A 8 -17.86 0.93 35.04
C ALA A 8 -16.85 0.89 33.89
N LEU A 9 -15.87 1.80 33.98
CA LEU A 9 -14.60 1.80 33.25
C LEU A 9 -13.80 0.53 33.53
N VAL A 10 -13.31 -0.14 32.48
CA VAL A 10 -12.24 -1.15 32.58
C VAL A 10 -10.99 -0.60 31.92
N ALA A 11 -9.90 -0.62 32.69
CA ALA A 11 -8.59 -0.08 32.38
C ALA A 11 -7.76 -0.99 31.46
N LEU A 12 -6.82 -0.36 30.74
CA LEU A 12 -5.82 -0.94 29.86
C LEU A 12 -4.89 -1.93 30.58
N ALA A 13 -4.53 -3.02 29.89
CA ALA A 13 -3.33 -3.80 30.17
C ALA A 13 -2.39 -3.75 28.94
N ALA A 14 -1.18 -3.26 29.16
CA ALA A 14 -0.11 -3.14 28.19
C ALA A 14 0.44 -4.51 27.77
N LEU A 15 0.65 -4.72 26.47
CA LEU A 15 1.51 -5.81 25.97
C LEU A 15 2.91 -5.23 25.69
N ALA A 16 3.78 -5.34 26.69
CA ALA A 16 5.22 -5.22 26.54
C ALA A 16 5.84 -6.62 26.74
N ALA A 17 6.01 -7.34 25.63
CA ALA A 17 6.87 -8.51 25.47
C ALA A 17 7.30 -8.46 24.00
N GLY A 18 8.53 -8.05 23.64
CA GLY A 18 9.78 -8.67 24.05
C GLY A 18 10.33 -9.43 22.84
N CYS A 19 10.74 -8.71 21.79
CA CYS A 19 11.50 -9.28 20.67
C CYS A 19 13.00 -9.11 20.98
N GLN A 20 13.58 -10.09 21.66
CA GLN A 20 15.01 -10.33 21.62
C GLN A 20 15.20 -11.79 21.20
N SER A 21 15.84 -12.00 20.06
CA SER A 21 16.51 -13.27 19.78
C SER A 21 17.94 -12.90 19.43
N ASP A 22 18.80 -13.31 20.36
CA ASP A 22 20.22 -13.09 20.45
C ASP A 22 20.98 -13.57 19.21
N ASP A 23 21.98 -12.77 18.89
CA ASP A 23 23.18 -13.11 18.14
C ASP A 23 23.97 -14.20 18.91
N THR A 24 24.40 -15.25 18.24
CA THR A 24 25.47 -16.11 18.77
C THR A 24 26.45 -16.37 17.63
N ALA A 25 27.59 -15.72 17.76
CA ALA A 25 28.80 -15.93 17.00
C ALA A 25 29.56 -17.20 17.42
N ASP A 26 30.32 -17.69 16.44
CA ASP A 26 31.64 -18.35 16.50
C ASP A 26 31.75 -19.88 16.21
N ASP A 27 32.54 -20.13 15.15
CA ASP A 27 33.10 -21.33 14.50
C ASP A 27 34.17 -22.02 15.42
N PRO A 28 35.02 -23.03 15.07
CA PRO A 28 35.23 -23.84 13.84
C PRO A 28 35.24 -25.38 14.07
N ALA A 29 35.20 -26.17 13.00
CA ALA A 29 36.21 -27.21 12.70
C ALA A 29 35.90 -28.14 11.50
N ALA A 30 36.95 -28.34 10.70
CA ALA A 30 37.30 -29.52 9.88
C ALA A 30 36.67 -29.70 8.48
N ALA A 31 37.43 -29.29 7.46
CA ALA A 31 37.61 -30.05 6.21
C ALA A 31 38.73 -31.09 6.40
N PRO A 32 39.01 -32.06 5.49
CA PRO A 32 38.44 -32.30 4.15
C PRO A 32 38.07 -33.79 3.88
N VAL A 33 37.33 -34.10 2.81
CA VAL A 33 37.72 -35.17 1.85
C VAL A 33 36.83 -35.18 0.61
N THR A 34 37.53 -35.20 -0.52
CA THR A 34 37.10 -35.38 -1.89
C THR A 34 36.46 -36.76 -2.10
N THR A 35 35.26 -36.82 -2.69
CA THR A 35 34.82 -37.95 -3.51
C THR A 35 34.11 -37.43 -4.76
N ALA A 36 34.72 -37.69 -5.91
CA ALA A 36 34.16 -37.39 -7.22
C ALA A 36 32.98 -38.35 -7.48
N SER A 37 31.78 -37.80 -7.67
CA SER A 37 30.62 -38.55 -8.12
C SER A 37 30.28 -38.08 -9.54
N THR A 38 30.50 -38.97 -10.51
CA THR A 38 30.16 -38.78 -11.92
C THR A 38 28.63 -38.85 -12.09
N ALA A 39 28.01 -37.72 -12.44
CA ALA A 39 26.61 -37.66 -12.86
C ALA A 39 26.52 -37.41 -14.39
N PRO A 40 25.56 -38.03 -15.10
CA PRO A 40 25.39 -37.89 -16.56
C PRO A 40 24.91 -36.48 -16.97
N PRO A 41 25.11 -36.05 -18.23
CA PRO A 41 24.81 -34.69 -18.64
C PRO A 41 23.30 -34.45 -18.68
N ALA A 42 22.81 -33.59 -17.79
CA ALA A 42 21.52 -32.94 -17.98
C ALA A 42 21.72 -31.82 -19.03
N SER A 43 21.07 -31.99 -20.19
CA SER A 43 20.86 -30.90 -21.14
C SER A 43 20.00 -29.83 -20.49
N THR A 44 20.64 -28.84 -19.88
CA THR A 44 19.99 -27.58 -19.51
C THR A 44 20.16 -26.63 -20.69
N GLU A 45 19.17 -26.57 -21.58
CA GLU A 45 19.03 -25.41 -22.45
C GLU A 45 18.94 -24.16 -21.56
N PRO A 46 19.77 -23.13 -21.78
CA PRO A 46 19.54 -21.86 -21.14
C PRO A 46 18.26 -21.29 -21.75
N PHE A 47 17.13 -21.38 -21.03
CA PHE A 47 16.02 -20.49 -21.28
C PHE A 47 16.52 -19.10 -20.88
N ALA A 48 17.13 -18.40 -21.84
CA ALA A 48 17.48 -17.01 -21.72
C ALA A 48 16.17 -16.23 -21.59
N ALA A 49 15.68 -16.08 -20.36
CA ALA A 49 14.77 -15.00 -20.03
C ALA A 49 15.52 -13.72 -20.40
N THR A 50 15.22 -13.23 -21.60
CA THR A 50 15.74 -11.96 -22.10
C THR A 50 14.95 -10.90 -21.36
N SER A 51 15.28 -10.70 -20.09
CA SER A 51 14.86 -9.52 -19.33
C SER A 51 15.65 -8.37 -19.93
N THR A 52 15.14 -7.83 -21.03
CA THR A 52 15.57 -6.53 -21.51
C THR A 52 15.30 -5.56 -20.36
N PRO A 53 16.32 -4.90 -19.78
CA PRO A 53 16.06 -3.90 -18.75
C PRO A 53 15.15 -2.85 -19.38
N ALA A 54 13.98 -2.64 -18.79
CA ALA A 54 13.10 -1.56 -19.20
C ALA A 54 13.91 -0.26 -19.10
N VAL A 55 13.99 0.48 -20.20
CA VAL A 55 14.57 1.83 -20.18
C VAL A 55 13.55 2.68 -19.44
N THR A 56 13.72 2.80 -18.13
CA THR A 56 12.86 3.63 -17.29
C THR A 56 12.99 5.06 -17.79
N ALA A 57 11.87 5.69 -18.15
CA ALA A 57 11.89 7.08 -18.59
C ALA A 57 12.44 7.98 -17.46
N ALA A 58 13.08 9.09 -17.82
CA ALA A 58 13.89 9.90 -16.91
C ALA A 58 13.10 10.44 -15.69
N ASN A 59 11.78 10.64 -15.82
CA ASN A 59 10.94 11.19 -14.77
C ASN A 59 10.15 10.14 -13.96
N THR A 60 10.34 8.84 -14.19
CA THR A 60 9.55 7.78 -13.54
C THR A 60 9.57 7.87 -12.02
N ALA A 61 10.77 8.01 -11.43
CA ALA A 61 10.93 8.09 -9.98
C ALA A 61 10.26 9.34 -9.38
N GLU A 62 10.27 10.46 -10.11
CA GLU A 62 9.61 11.69 -9.68
C GLU A 62 8.09 11.52 -9.64
N VAL A 63 7.51 10.99 -10.73
CA VAL A 63 6.07 10.78 -10.83
C VAL A 63 5.59 9.76 -9.79
N CYS A 64 6.29 8.64 -9.64
CA CYS A 64 5.96 7.64 -8.62
C CYS A 64 6.06 8.20 -7.20
N GLY A 65 7.11 8.99 -6.91
CA GLY A 65 7.25 9.66 -5.61
C GLY A 65 6.15 10.69 -5.34
N GLU A 66 5.67 11.39 -6.37
CA GLU A 66 4.55 12.33 -6.25
C GLU A 66 3.24 11.60 -5.97
N VAL A 67 2.95 10.51 -6.70
CA VAL A 67 1.76 9.70 -6.49
C VAL A 67 1.76 9.11 -5.07
N ASP A 68 2.88 8.58 -4.58
CA ASP A 68 2.99 8.10 -3.20
C ASP A 68 2.68 9.21 -2.19
N ARG A 69 3.17 10.43 -2.43
CA ARG A 69 2.87 11.60 -1.59
C ARG A 69 1.38 11.94 -1.61
N LEU A 70 0.75 11.93 -2.80
CA LEU A 70 -0.68 12.18 -2.97
C LEU A 70 -1.52 11.14 -2.22
N ILE A 71 -1.19 9.86 -2.36
CA ILE A 71 -1.91 8.77 -1.66
C ILE A 71 -1.77 8.93 -0.14
N LEU A 72 -0.59 9.27 0.38
CA LEU A 72 -0.38 9.53 1.81
C LEU A 72 -1.14 10.77 2.29
N ALA A 73 -1.12 11.86 1.53
CA ALA A 73 -1.86 13.08 1.85
C ALA A 73 -3.37 12.83 1.84
N GLY A 74 -3.87 12.13 0.82
CA GLY A 74 -5.25 11.70 0.70
C GLY A 74 -5.68 10.79 1.86
N SER A 75 -4.85 9.82 2.24
CA SER A 75 -5.10 8.95 3.41
C SER A 75 -5.25 9.75 4.71
N LYS A 76 -4.35 10.72 4.93
CA LYS A 76 -4.43 11.62 6.09
C LYS A 76 -5.70 12.47 6.07
N LYS A 77 -6.07 12.99 4.90
CA LYS A 77 -7.29 13.79 4.73
C LYS A 77 -8.55 12.96 5.00
N LEU A 78 -8.62 11.73 4.47
CA LEU A 78 -9.75 10.81 4.72
C LEU A 78 -9.89 10.50 6.22
N ALA A 79 -8.78 10.29 6.93
CA ALA A 79 -8.79 10.08 8.37
C ALA A 79 -9.25 11.35 9.14
N ALA A 80 -8.79 12.52 8.71
CA ALA A 80 -9.20 13.80 9.28
C ALA A 80 -10.71 14.07 9.07
N ASP A 81 -11.20 13.88 7.85
CA ASP A 81 -12.62 14.05 7.49
C ASP A 81 -13.51 13.09 8.32
N SER A 82 -13.04 11.87 8.57
CA SER A 82 -13.74 10.88 9.42
C SER A 82 -13.75 11.30 10.89
N ALA A 83 -12.63 11.81 11.40
CA ALA A 83 -12.53 12.30 12.76
C ALA A 83 -13.39 13.56 12.98
N GLU A 84 -13.41 14.48 12.03
CA GLU A 84 -14.25 15.67 12.04
C GLU A 84 -15.73 15.31 11.98
N ALA A 85 -16.13 14.41 11.07
CA ALA A 85 -17.50 13.90 11.00
C ALA A 85 -17.96 13.30 12.36
N THR A 86 -17.07 12.61 13.07
CA THR A 86 -17.36 12.08 14.40
C THR A 86 -17.54 13.19 15.44
N ARG A 87 -16.71 14.24 15.42
CA ARG A 87 -16.84 15.40 16.33
C ARG A 87 -18.13 16.19 16.06
N ASP A 88 -18.48 16.35 14.80
CA ASP A 88 -19.67 17.08 14.35
C ASP A 88 -20.96 16.27 14.53
N LYS A 89 -20.87 14.97 14.87
CA LYS A 89 -21.99 14.02 14.85
C LYS A 89 -22.69 13.98 13.48
N ALA A 90 -21.89 14.08 12.42
CA ALA A 90 -22.38 14.01 11.05
C ALA A 90 -23.14 12.71 10.81
N THR A 91 -24.16 12.80 9.96
CA THR A 91 -24.89 11.63 9.47
C THR A 91 -23.99 10.77 8.57
N ALA A 92 -24.41 9.51 8.37
CA ALA A 92 -23.70 8.61 7.45
C ALA A 92 -23.64 9.17 6.01
N ASP A 93 -24.68 9.88 5.57
CA ASP A 93 -24.74 10.47 4.24
C ASP A 93 -23.80 11.67 4.07
N GLU A 94 -23.66 12.50 5.11
CA GLU A 94 -22.68 13.59 5.14
C GLU A 94 -21.25 13.04 5.14
N LEU A 95 -20.96 12.04 5.97
CA LEU A 95 -19.66 11.36 5.97
C LEU A 95 -19.37 10.77 4.58
N ASN A 96 -20.32 10.02 4.01
CA ASN A 96 -20.15 9.44 2.67
C ASN A 96 -19.92 10.52 1.61
N SER A 97 -20.61 11.65 1.68
CA SER A 97 -20.38 12.76 0.73
C SER A 97 -18.98 13.35 0.87
N ARG A 98 -18.51 13.59 2.11
CA ARG A 98 -17.14 14.07 2.38
C ARG A 98 -16.10 13.08 1.83
N LEU A 99 -16.27 11.79 2.10
CA LEU A 99 -15.38 10.74 1.60
C LEU A 99 -15.36 10.70 0.06
N LYS A 100 -16.52 10.74 -0.60
CA LYS A 100 -16.60 10.77 -2.07
C LYS A 100 -15.87 11.96 -2.66
N GLN A 101 -16.04 13.14 -2.05
CA GLN A 101 -15.37 14.36 -2.50
C GLN A 101 -13.85 14.26 -2.34
N THR A 102 -13.36 13.79 -1.20
CA THR A 102 -11.92 13.62 -0.97
C THR A 102 -11.31 12.55 -1.90
N ILE A 103 -12.00 11.42 -2.11
CA ILE A 103 -11.54 10.39 -3.03
C ILE A 103 -11.54 10.91 -4.48
N ALA A 104 -12.56 11.67 -4.89
CA ALA A 104 -12.62 12.26 -6.23
C ALA A 104 -11.49 13.26 -6.47
N GLY A 105 -11.19 14.10 -5.48
CA GLY A 105 -10.05 15.02 -5.54
C GLY A 105 -8.73 14.29 -5.74
N LEU A 106 -8.48 13.26 -4.92
CA LEU A 106 -7.30 12.41 -5.04
C LEU A 106 -7.23 11.71 -6.42
N ALA A 107 -8.36 11.23 -6.94
CA ALA A 107 -8.43 10.66 -8.29
C ALA A 107 -8.12 11.67 -9.39
N GLY A 108 -8.40 12.95 -9.17
CA GLY A 108 -8.01 14.04 -10.06
C GLY A 108 -6.49 14.24 -10.04
N ASP A 109 -5.92 14.46 -8.85
CA ASP A 109 -4.49 14.71 -8.66
C ASP A 109 -3.62 13.57 -9.20
N VAL A 110 -4.02 12.31 -8.95
CA VAL A 110 -3.31 11.13 -9.46
C VAL A 110 -3.37 11.05 -11.00
N ARG A 111 -4.48 11.46 -11.61
CA ARG A 111 -4.61 11.53 -13.09
C ARG A 111 -3.68 12.57 -13.69
N GLU A 112 -3.52 13.70 -13.02
CA GLU A 112 -2.58 14.73 -13.46
C GLU A 112 -1.14 14.22 -13.42
N GLN A 113 -0.80 13.36 -12.46
CA GLN A 113 0.51 12.69 -12.44
C GLN A 113 0.65 11.65 -13.55
N ALA A 114 -0.39 10.86 -13.83
CA ALA A 114 -0.38 9.95 -14.97
C ALA A 114 -0.07 10.69 -16.28
N ALA A 115 -0.72 11.84 -16.52
CA ALA A 115 -0.50 12.65 -17.73
C ALA A 115 0.92 13.26 -17.85
N ARG A 116 1.72 13.22 -16.78
CA ARG A 116 3.11 13.69 -16.76
C ARG A 116 4.11 12.55 -16.94
N ALA A 117 3.70 11.30 -16.75
CA ALA A 117 4.58 10.15 -16.89
C ALA A 117 5.06 10.03 -18.35
N GLU A 118 6.37 9.94 -18.55
CA GLU A 118 6.96 9.68 -19.87
C GLU A 118 7.05 8.18 -20.16
N ASP A 119 7.05 7.36 -19.10
CA ASP A 119 7.02 5.91 -19.21
C ASP A 119 5.55 5.44 -19.39
N PRO A 120 5.21 4.78 -20.51
CA PRO A 120 3.84 4.37 -20.81
C PRO A 120 3.29 3.29 -19.86
N GLU A 121 4.15 2.47 -19.26
CA GLU A 121 3.72 1.47 -18.27
C GLU A 121 3.35 2.15 -16.95
N ILE A 122 4.12 3.16 -16.56
CA ILE A 122 3.87 3.99 -15.37
C ILE A 122 2.66 4.89 -15.56
N GLU A 123 2.50 5.53 -16.73
CA GLU A 123 1.29 6.27 -17.09
C GLU A 123 0.06 5.39 -16.88
N LYS A 124 0.09 4.19 -17.46
CA LYS A 124 -1.04 3.24 -17.38
C LYS A 124 -1.31 2.80 -15.94
N LEU A 125 -0.26 2.46 -15.18
CA LEU A 125 -0.38 2.09 -13.78
C LEU A 125 -1.10 3.18 -12.97
N ILE A 126 -0.63 4.41 -13.09
CA ILE A 126 -1.15 5.54 -12.33
C ILE A 126 -2.57 5.90 -12.80
N ALA A 127 -2.83 5.84 -14.11
CA ALA A 127 -4.17 6.05 -14.66
C ALA A 127 -5.17 4.99 -14.15
N ASP A 128 -4.75 3.73 -14.03
CA ASP A 128 -5.57 2.65 -13.47
C ASP A 128 -5.84 2.88 -11.98
N VAL A 129 -4.87 3.39 -11.21
CA VAL A 129 -5.09 3.80 -9.82
C VAL A 129 -6.09 4.96 -9.73
N ALA A 130 -5.95 5.99 -10.56
CA ALA A 130 -6.92 7.08 -10.63
C ALA A 130 -8.34 6.57 -10.96
N LYS A 131 -8.46 5.57 -11.83
CA LYS A 131 -9.73 4.93 -12.17
C LYS A 131 -10.32 4.13 -11.00
N GLN A 132 -9.49 3.44 -10.22
CA GLN A 132 -9.95 2.75 -9.00
C GLN A 132 -10.45 3.75 -7.97
N LEU A 133 -9.75 4.87 -7.78
CA LEU A 133 -10.17 5.98 -6.92
C LEU A 133 -11.50 6.58 -7.40
N ASP A 134 -11.67 6.84 -8.70
CA ASP A 134 -12.95 7.26 -9.28
C ASP A 134 -14.08 6.28 -8.96
N GLY A 135 -13.80 4.97 -8.96
CA GLY A 135 -14.72 3.93 -8.53
C GLY A 135 -15.16 4.09 -7.08
N GLY A 136 -14.21 4.38 -6.18
CA GLY A 136 -14.47 4.68 -4.77
C GLY A 136 -15.32 5.93 -4.55
N ALA A 137 -15.03 6.99 -5.30
CA ALA A 137 -15.81 8.23 -5.27
C ALA A 137 -17.26 8.06 -5.76
N LYS A 138 -17.51 7.05 -6.61
CA LYS A 138 -18.84 6.71 -7.14
C LYS A 138 -19.51 5.57 -6.38
N ALA A 139 -18.82 4.95 -5.43
CA ALA A 139 -19.33 3.79 -4.71
C ALA A 139 -20.60 4.16 -3.90
N ALA A 140 -21.54 3.22 -3.82
CA ALA A 140 -22.70 3.35 -2.94
C ALA A 140 -22.28 3.43 -1.46
N SER A 141 -21.18 2.77 -1.09
CA SER A 141 -20.62 2.76 0.26
C SER A 141 -19.10 3.03 0.22
N PRO A 142 -18.68 4.31 0.16
CA PRO A 142 -17.27 4.71 0.13
C PRO A 142 -16.45 4.16 1.30
N ALA A 143 -17.03 4.13 2.50
CA ALA A 143 -16.37 3.57 3.68
C ALA A 143 -16.01 2.08 3.53
N LYS A 144 -16.92 1.29 2.95
CA LYS A 144 -16.65 -0.13 2.65
C LYS A 144 -15.58 -0.26 1.56
N TRP A 145 -15.69 0.52 0.49
CA TRP A 145 -14.71 0.53 -0.59
C TRP A 145 -13.29 0.87 -0.08
N MET A 146 -13.16 1.79 0.88
CA MET A 146 -11.85 2.08 1.48
C MET A 146 -11.26 0.86 2.16
N GLY A 147 -12.04 0.13 2.95
CA GLY A 147 -11.58 -1.08 3.65
C GLY A 147 -11.27 -2.26 2.73
N ASP A 148 -11.95 -2.35 1.59
CA ASP A 148 -11.83 -3.49 0.68
C ASP A 148 -10.87 -3.25 -0.51
N THR A 149 -10.69 -2.01 -0.95
CA THR A 149 -9.98 -1.70 -2.21
C THR A 149 -8.89 -0.66 -2.01
N PHE A 150 -9.17 0.43 -1.29
CA PHE A 150 -8.17 1.49 -1.11
C PHE A 150 -6.90 0.96 -0.40
N VAL A 151 -7.06 0.03 0.53
CA VAL A 151 -5.95 -0.60 1.27
C VAL A 151 -4.94 -1.33 0.37
N ASP A 152 -5.36 -1.80 -0.81
CA ASP A 152 -4.49 -2.53 -1.73
C ASP A 152 -3.76 -1.61 -2.71
N ILE A 153 -4.18 -0.34 -2.83
CA ILE A 153 -3.56 0.64 -3.74
C ILE A 153 -2.12 0.96 -3.32
N PRO A 154 -1.82 1.40 -2.08
CA PRO A 154 -0.44 1.72 -1.68
C PRO A 154 0.57 0.58 -1.86
N PRO A 155 0.32 -0.67 -1.39
CA PRO A 155 1.30 -1.73 -1.56
C PRO A 155 1.47 -2.15 -3.02
N ARG A 156 0.46 -1.95 -3.87
CA ARG A 156 0.58 -2.17 -5.31
C ARG A 156 1.49 -1.13 -5.96
N LEU A 157 1.25 0.16 -5.70
CA LEU A 157 2.11 1.25 -6.16
C LEU A 157 3.54 1.05 -5.69
N ALA A 158 3.76 0.73 -4.41
CA ALA A 158 5.10 0.48 -3.88
C ALA A 158 5.87 -0.63 -4.64
N ARG A 159 5.16 -1.66 -5.13
CA ARG A 159 5.78 -2.75 -5.91
C ARG A 159 6.00 -2.38 -7.37
N GLU A 160 5.00 -1.78 -8.03
CA GLU A 160 5.00 -1.59 -9.48
C GLU A 160 5.70 -0.28 -9.91
N CYS A 161 5.79 0.72 -9.02
CA CYS A 161 6.44 2.00 -9.29
C CYS A 161 7.94 2.02 -8.92
N HIS A 162 8.41 1.05 -8.14
CA HIS A 162 9.80 0.96 -7.66
C HIS A 162 10.46 -0.38 -8.02
N ALA A 163 9.91 -1.10 -9.00
CA ALA A 163 10.41 -2.38 -9.51
C ALA A 163 11.68 -2.24 -10.36
#